data_AF-A0A552HQN7-F1
#
_entry.id   AF-A0A552HQN7-F1
#
_cell.length_a   1.000
_cell.length_b   1.000
_cell.length_c   1.000
_cell.angle_alpha   90.00
_cell.angle_beta   90.00
_cell.angle_gamma   90.00
#
_symmetry.space_group_name_H-M   'P 1'
#
loop_
_entity.id
_entity.type
_entity.pdbx_description
1 polymer ?
#
loop_
_entity_poly.entity_id
_entity_poly.type
_entity_poly.pdbx_seq_one_letter_code
_entity_poly.pdbx_strand_id
1 'polypeptide(L)'
;MFILTNKVLNAFFVSISAVFLSSTASLAQSHSSHHHIMVGIDGLPTLASGTYKALANPNYGRLSLLFPHQHEPVEISHFHAIGIYSYTGEATNPTVVETSTNNRLPETRFDLPPIPLFPGSGVFAGKNISQKTDAHMYSDLKIRPVAHLTDDLADPYVNAIYNTGNGRWKDLLGDEATIALQLIDITPGLTVTDASGINLFNAVNDTYVIGQGDWFAFTPVFSTDGNAPLGTYSATFRFVDTNTANGRTPLLPSGTFSLDFQPVPESSTLPGIVLLGSLGLLGGVKRQKKKNSR
;
A
#
# COMPACT_ATOMS: atom_id res chain seq x y z
N MET A 1 -43.04 63.75 -29.97
CA MET A 1 -42.40 64.76 -29.08
C MET A 1 -41.37 64.04 -28.24
N PHE A 2 -40.09 64.45 -28.36
CA PHE A 2 -38.86 64.12 -27.59
C PHE A 2 -38.87 62.89 -26.64
N ILE A 3 -38.08 61.84 -26.87
CA ILE A 3 -36.63 61.66 -26.57
C ILE A 3 -36.30 61.41 -25.08
N LEU A 4 -35.75 60.21 -24.85
CA LEU A 4 -34.76 59.72 -23.86
C LEU A 4 -34.98 59.94 -22.34
N THR A 5 -34.84 58.88 -21.53
CA THR A 5 -33.57 58.46 -20.87
C THR A 5 -33.74 57.35 -19.82
N ASN A 6 -32.76 56.42 -19.82
CA ASN A 6 -32.13 55.67 -18.71
C ASN A 6 -32.78 55.61 -17.32
N LYS A 7 -32.82 54.39 -16.74
CA LYS A 7 -31.87 53.99 -15.67
C LYS A 7 -32.05 52.53 -15.21
N VAL A 8 -30.91 51.87 -15.09
CA VAL A 8 -30.64 50.60 -14.42
C VAL A 8 -30.97 50.72 -12.92
N LEU A 9 -31.58 49.69 -12.31
CA LEU A 9 -31.29 49.36 -10.91
C LEU A 9 -31.45 47.86 -10.65
N ASN A 10 -30.37 47.29 -10.15
CA ASN A 10 -30.17 45.90 -9.79
C ASN A 10 -30.77 45.55 -8.41
N ALA A 11 -31.23 44.30 -8.35
CA ALA A 11 -31.05 43.30 -7.30
C ALA A 11 -31.28 43.67 -5.82
N PHE A 12 -32.22 42.96 -5.20
CA PHE A 12 -32.02 42.29 -3.91
C PHE A 12 -32.96 41.08 -3.86
N PHE A 13 -32.42 39.87 -3.70
CA PHE A 13 -32.87 38.88 -2.72
C PHE A 13 -31.80 37.80 -2.59
N VAL A 14 -31.30 37.69 -1.37
CA VAL A 14 -30.32 36.71 -0.90
C VAL A 14 -31.04 35.41 -0.62
N SER A 15 -30.57 34.30 -1.19
CA SER A 15 -30.81 32.96 -0.68
C SER A 15 -29.46 32.29 -0.44
N ILE A 16 -29.08 32.25 0.84
CA ILE A 16 -27.94 31.48 1.34
C ILE A 16 -28.34 30.00 1.27
N SER A 17 -27.66 29.25 0.42
CA SER A 17 -27.58 27.79 0.56
C SER A 17 -26.12 27.46 0.81
N ALA A 18 -25.79 27.28 2.09
CA ALA A 18 -24.52 26.73 2.52
C ALA A 18 -24.47 25.26 2.08
N VAL A 19 -23.70 24.97 1.03
CA VAL A 19 -23.27 23.60 0.75
C VAL A 19 -22.05 23.35 1.63
N PHE A 20 -22.25 22.67 2.76
CA PHE A 20 -21.16 22.04 3.48
C PHE A 20 -20.67 20.86 2.64
N LEU A 21 -19.70 21.10 1.77
CA LEU A 21 -18.79 20.03 1.35
C LEU A 21 -17.82 19.81 2.51
N SER A 22 -18.11 18.84 3.37
CA SER A 22 -17.08 18.23 4.22
C SER A 22 -16.20 17.36 3.34
N SER A 23 -15.31 17.98 2.56
CA SER A 23 -14.19 17.30 1.96
C SER A 23 -13.13 17.09 3.03
N THR A 24 -13.22 16.00 3.79
CA THR A 24 -12.03 15.45 4.43
C THR A 24 -11.23 14.72 3.36
N ALA A 25 -10.72 15.47 2.38
CA ALA A 25 -9.48 15.08 1.73
C ALA A 25 -8.44 15.23 2.83
N SER A 26 -8.08 14.14 3.50
CA SER A 26 -6.88 14.14 4.32
C SER A 26 -5.77 14.64 3.42
N LEU A 27 -5.13 15.75 3.80
CA LEU A 27 -3.90 16.20 3.20
C LEU A 27 -2.94 15.01 3.24
N ALA A 28 -2.81 14.28 2.13
CA ALA A 28 -1.64 13.46 1.87
C ALA A 28 -0.50 14.47 1.66
N GLN A 29 0.00 14.99 2.78
CA GLN A 29 1.15 15.87 2.83
C GLN A 29 2.32 15.10 2.18
N SER A 30 3.04 15.77 1.29
CA SER A 30 4.10 15.29 0.39
C SER A 30 5.33 14.65 1.09
N HIS A 31 5.13 13.59 1.87
CA HIS A 31 6.18 12.79 2.52
C HIS A 31 6.28 11.37 1.91
N SER A 32 5.76 11.19 0.68
CA SER A 32 5.65 9.90 -0.01
C SER A 32 6.98 9.22 -0.38
N SER A 33 8.13 9.79 -0.04
CA SER A 33 9.45 9.20 -0.28
C SER A 33 9.65 7.87 0.46
N HIS A 34 8.96 7.69 1.60
CA HIS A 34 9.10 6.49 2.44
C HIS A 34 7.91 5.54 2.40
N HIS A 35 6.86 5.77 1.62
CA HIS A 35 5.72 4.84 1.49
C HIS A 35 6.06 3.61 0.65
N HIS A 36 7.04 2.82 1.10
CA HIS A 36 7.50 1.60 0.46
C HIS A 36 7.77 0.52 1.50
N ILE A 37 7.97 -0.71 1.04
CA ILE A 37 8.13 -1.88 1.91
C ILE A 37 9.46 -1.82 2.66
N MET A 38 9.44 -2.14 3.94
CA MET A 38 10.64 -2.23 4.77
C MET A 38 10.83 -3.60 5.41
N VAL A 39 12.10 -3.96 5.59
CA VAL A 39 12.53 -5.15 6.32
C VAL A 39 13.11 -4.72 7.66
N GLY A 40 12.57 -5.25 8.75
CA GLY A 40 13.09 -5.00 10.10
C GLY A 40 13.08 -6.26 10.96
N ILE A 41 13.73 -6.19 12.13
CA ILE A 41 13.68 -7.23 13.15
C ILE A 41 12.78 -6.77 14.29
N ASP A 42 11.93 -7.66 14.79
CA ASP A 42 11.12 -7.36 15.97
C ASP A 42 11.96 -7.46 17.26
N GLY A 43 12.29 -6.31 17.84
CA GLY A 43 13.03 -6.19 19.09
C GLY A 43 12.16 -6.28 20.36
N LEU A 44 10.84 -6.49 20.25
CA LEU A 44 9.95 -6.57 21.43
C LEU A 44 9.88 -8.00 21.98
N PRO A 45 10.44 -8.33 23.17
CA PRO A 45 10.45 -9.70 23.69
C PRO A 45 9.11 -10.16 24.28
N THR A 46 8.31 -9.24 24.84
CA THR A 46 7.08 -9.56 25.56
C THR A 46 5.98 -8.58 25.17
N LEU A 47 4.77 -9.09 24.94
CA LEU A 47 3.64 -8.26 24.56
C LEU A 47 3.19 -7.38 25.73
N ALA A 48 3.20 -6.07 25.53
CA ALA A 48 2.85 -5.09 26.57
C ALA A 48 1.33 -4.87 26.74
N SER A 49 0.52 -5.25 25.75
CA SER A 49 -0.90 -4.93 25.67
C SER A 49 -1.72 -6.00 24.92
N GLY A 50 -3.04 -5.87 24.97
CA GLY A 50 -3.98 -6.76 24.25
C GLY A 50 -4.27 -8.07 24.97
N THR A 51 -5.00 -8.97 24.30
CA THR A 51 -5.44 -10.27 24.83
C THR A 51 -4.29 -11.14 25.31
N TYR A 52 -3.15 -11.06 24.62
CA TYR A 52 -1.96 -11.88 24.87
C TYR A 52 -0.88 -11.13 25.68
N LYS A 53 -1.27 -10.10 26.43
CA LYS A 53 -0.37 -9.33 27.30
C LYS A 53 0.43 -10.25 28.22
N ALA A 54 1.69 -9.91 28.45
CA ALA A 54 2.67 -10.64 29.27
C ALA A 54 3.12 -12.00 28.69
N LEU A 55 2.59 -12.43 27.54
CA LEU A 55 3.15 -13.56 26.80
C LEU A 55 4.39 -13.12 26.01
N ALA A 56 5.27 -14.08 25.73
CA ALA A 56 6.38 -13.89 24.82
C ALA A 56 5.87 -13.44 23.45
N ASN A 57 6.55 -12.49 22.81
CA ASN A 57 6.19 -12.10 21.44
C ASN A 57 6.66 -13.20 20.47
N PRO A 58 5.77 -13.85 19.70
CA PRO A 58 6.18 -14.90 18.76
C PRO A 58 7.08 -14.39 17.63
N ASN A 59 7.14 -13.06 17.45
CA ASN A 59 7.96 -12.39 16.46
C ASN A 59 9.33 -11.95 16.97
N TYR A 60 9.60 -12.00 18.28
CA TYR A 60 10.87 -11.50 18.82
C TYR A 60 12.08 -12.14 18.11
N GLY A 61 12.97 -11.31 17.58
CA GLY A 61 14.16 -11.74 16.81
C GLY A 61 13.87 -12.25 15.40
N ARG A 62 12.64 -12.10 14.89
CA ARG A 62 12.26 -12.46 13.51
C ARG A 62 12.28 -11.26 12.58
N LEU A 63 12.60 -11.53 11.31
CA LEU A 63 12.35 -10.61 10.21
C LEU A 63 10.86 -10.28 10.12
N SER A 64 10.54 -9.09 9.62
CA SER A 64 9.16 -8.61 9.43
C SER A 64 9.04 -7.73 8.20
N LEU A 65 7.91 -7.85 7.49
CA LEU A 65 7.48 -6.83 6.53
C LEU A 65 6.81 -5.70 7.28
N LEU A 66 7.35 -4.50 7.11
CA LEU A 66 6.86 -3.26 7.69
C LEU A 66 6.47 -2.30 6.57
N PHE A 67 5.29 -1.70 6.67
CA PHE A 67 4.87 -0.64 5.77
C PHE A 67 4.61 0.62 6.59
N PRO A 68 5.31 1.74 6.35
CA PRO A 68 5.14 2.96 7.14
C PRO A 68 3.84 3.66 6.77
N HIS A 69 3.17 4.17 7.79
CA HIS A 69 1.99 4.99 7.64
C HIS A 69 2.18 6.29 8.43
N GLN A 70 2.45 7.36 7.68
CA GLN A 70 2.61 8.70 8.25
C GLN A 70 1.24 9.33 8.47
N HIS A 71 1.06 9.98 9.60
CA HIS A 71 -0.21 10.55 10.03
C HIS A 71 -0.04 11.96 10.58
N GLU A 72 -1.10 12.75 10.47
CA GLU A 72 -1.27 13.99 11.22
C GLU A 72 -2.29 13.77 12.35
N PRO A 73 -1.95 14.00 13.63
CA PRO A 73 -0.68 14.55 14.11
C PRO A 73 0.46 13.53 14.11
N VAL A 74 1.70 14.01 14.03
CA VAL A 74 2.89 13.20 13.70
C VAL A 74 3.13 12.00 14.63
N GLU A 75 2.70 12.10 15.89
CA GLU A 75 2.98 11.13 16.95
C GLU A 75 2.23 9.81 16.79
N ILE A 76 1.20 9.79 15.94
CA ILE A 76 0.45 8.56 15.63
C ILE A 76 0.99 7.85 14.38
N SER A 77 2.03 8.39 13.74
CA SER A 77 2.75 7.72 12.64
C SER A 77 3.35 6.41 13.14
N HIS A 78 3.14 5.32 12.40
CA HIS A 78 3.60 4.00 12.81
C HIS A 78 3.85 3.05 11.63
N PHE A 79 4.46 1.91 11.91
CA PHE A 79 4.54 0.81 10.97
C PHE A 79 3.30 -0.08 11.06
N HIS A 80 2.77 -0.47 9.91
CA HIS A 80 1.93 -1.64 9.77
C HIS A 80 2.84 -2.86 9.61
N ALA A 81 2.78 -3.78 10.57
CA ALA A 81 3.49 -5.04 10.48
C ALA A 81 2.58 -6.07 9.78
N ILE A 82 2.98 -6.52 8.59
CA ILE A 82 2.16 -7.38 7.74
C ILE A 82 2.64 -8.82 7.79
N GLY A 83 3.93 -9.10 7.61
CA GLY A 83 4.46 -10.47 7.56
C GLY A 83 4.81 -11.05 8.94
N ILE A 84 3.89 -10.98 9.91
CA ILE A 84 4.16 -11.37 11.31
C ILE A 84 3.34 -12.57 11.77
N TYR A 85 3.92 -13.35 12.68
CA TYR A 85 3.24 -14.40 13.42
C TYR A 85 2.23 -13.79 14.39
N SER A 86 1.11 -14.48 14.61
CA SER A 86 0.06 -14.05 15.53
C SER A 86 -0.30 -15.17 16.49
N TYR A 87 -0.74 -14.80 17.68
CA TYR A 87 -1.45 -15.73 18.56
C TYR A 87 -2.93 -15.82 18.15
N THR A 88 -3.51 -17.00 18.33
CA THR A 88 -4.94 -17.28 18.19
C THR A 88 -5.41 -18.17 19.35
N GLY A 89 -6.71 -18.19 19.63
CA GLY A 89 -7.29 -18.95 20.73
C GLY A 89 -7.15 -18.27 22.10
N GLU A 90 -7.40 -19.04 23.17
CA GLU A 90 -7.39 -18.55 24.56
C GLU A 90 -5.99 -18.14 25.03
N ALA A 91 -5.89 -17.03 25.75
CA ALA A 91 -4.59 -16.49 26.20
C ALA A 91 -3.82 -17.40 27.16
N THR A 92 -4.50 -18.30 27.87
CA THR A 92 -3.89 -19.27 28.78
C THR A 92 -3.27 -20.46 28.04
N ASN A 93 -3.65 -20.70 26.78
CA ASN A 93 -3.11 -21.76 25.94
C ASN A 93 -3.23 -21.38 24.44
N PRO A 94 -2.48 -20.36 23.98
CA PRO A 94 -2.63 -19.83 22.64
C PRO A 94 -1.90 -20.71 21.60
N THR A 95 -2.35 -20.62 20.36
CA THR A 95 -1.66 -21.20 19.21
C THR A 95 -0.97 -20.10 18.41
N VAL A 96 0.29 -20.31 18.03
CA VAL A 96 1.00 -19.41 17.12
C VAL A 96 0.71 -19.80 15.68
N VAL A 97 0.28 -18.84 14.87
CA VAL A 97 0.08 -18.99 13.42
C VAL A 97 1.05 -18.11 12.66
N GLU A 98 1.57 -18.60 11.53
CA GLU A 98 2.55 -17.88 10.71
C GLU A 98 1.94 -16.84 9.75
N THR A 99 0.61 -16.81 9.67
CA THR A 99 -0.12 -15.89 8.81
C THR A 99 -1.47 -15.52 9.40
N SER A 100 -2.03 -14.41 8.94
CA SER A 100 -3.36 -13.92 9.29
C SER A 100 -4.05 -13.33 8.06
N THR A 101 -5.36 -13.09 8.12
CA THR A 101 -6.11 -12.48 7.01
C THR A 101 -5.67 -11.06 6.66
N ASN A 102 -4.93 -10.38 7.54
CA ASN A 102 -4.38 -9.05 7.31
C ASN A 102 -2.87 -9.08 6.97
N ASN A 103 -2.26 -10.27 6.83
CA ASN A 103 -0.89 -10.40 6.34
C ASN A 103 -0.84 -10.24 4.80
N ARG A 104 -1.40 -9.15 4.30
CA ARG A 104 -1.41 -8.83 2.87
C ARG A 104 -1.42 -7.34 2.60
N LEU A 105 -0.90 -6.96 1.44
CA LEU A 105 -1.00 -5.62 0.88
C LEU A 105 -1.77 -5.66 -0.45
N PRO A 106 -2.80 -4.82 -0.63
CA PRO A 106 -3.34 -3.87 0.36
C PRO A 106 -3.97 -4.58 1.58
N GLU A 107 -3.97 -3.91 2.72
CA GLU A 107 -4.57 -4.46 3.93
C GLU A 107 -6.09 -4.58 3.83
N THR A 108 -6.60 -5.78 4.08
CA THR A 108 -8.03 -6.12 3.99
C THR A 108 -8.91 -5.23 4.86
N ARG A 109 -8.42 -4.78 6.02
CA ARG A 109 -9.20 -3.96 6.96
C ARG A 109 -9.64 -2.60 6.40
N PHE A 110 -9.01 -2.12 5.33
CA PHE A 110 -9.33 -0.84 4.70
C PHE A 110 -10.15 -0.99 3.41
N ASP A 111 -10.47 -2.23 2.99
CA ASP A 111 -11.24 -2.52 1.77
C ASP A 111 -10.69 -1.80 0.52
N LEU A 112 -9.36 -1.70 0.44
CA LEU A 112 -8.68 -1.05 -0.68
C LEU A 112 -8.61 -2.01 -1.89
N PRO A 113 -8.74 -1.50 -3.12
CA PRO A 113 -8.60 -2.32 -4.32
C PRO A 113 -7.16 -2.86 -4.43
N PRO A 114 -6.94 -4.02 -5.06
CA PRO A 114 -5.60 -4.55 -5.32
C PRO A 114 -4.69 -3.55 -6.03
N ILE A 115 -3.38 -3.72 -5.89
CA ILE A 115 -2.38 -2.87 -6.52
C ILE A 115 -2.55 -2.94 -8.05
N PRO A 116 -2.77 -1.80 -8.73
CA PRO A 116 -3.06 -1.82 -10.17
C PRO A 116 -1.84 -2.24 -10.99
N LEU A 117 -2.07 -3.08 -12.00
CA LEU A 117 -1.10 -3.40 -13.06
C LEU A 117 -1.47 -2.64 -14.34
N PHE A 118 -0.52 -1.90 -14.89
CA PHE A 118 -0.72 -1.03 -16.06
C PHE A 118 0.01 -1.55 -17.29
N PRO A 119 -0.44 -1.21 -18.50
CA PRO A 119 0.27 -1.61 -19.72
C PRO A 119 1.76 -1.27 -19.69
N GLY A 120 2.58 -2.29 -19.88
CA GLY A 120 4.03 -2.20 -19.92
C GLY A 120 4.56 -1.73 -21.28
N SER A 121 5.82 -1.31 -21.29
CA SER A 121 6.54 -0.90 -22.49
C SER A 121 7.95 -1.53 -22.51
N GLY A 122 8.67 -1.41 -23.63
CA GLY A 122 10.03 -1.96 -23.76
C GLY A 122 10.06 -3.47 -23.54
N VAL A 123 10.89 -3.93 -22.59
CA VAL A 123 10.99 -5.36 -22.21
C VAL A 123 9.68 -5.94 -21.66
N PHE A 124 8.73 -5.08 -21.27
CA PHE A 124 7.40 -5.45 -20.78
C PHE A 124 6.28 -5.18 -21.80
N ALA A 125 6.60 -4.95 -23.08
CA ALA A 125 5.59 -4.78 -24.11
C ALA A 125 4.66 -6.00 -24.20
N GLY A 126 3.34 -5.75 -24.20
CA GLY A 126 2.32 -6.82 -24.21
C GLY A 126 2.02 -7.42 -22.84
N LYS A 127 2.54 -6.84 -21.74
CA LYS A 127 2.22 -7.21 -20.36
C LYS A 127 1.52 -6.07 -19.62
N ASN A 128 0.83 -6.39 -18.52
CA ASN A 128 0.44 -5.41 -17.50
C ASN A 128 1.41 -5.53 -16.32
N ILE A 129 1.99 -4.43 -15.84
CA ILE A 129 3.06 -4.39 -14.83
C ILE A 129 2.71 -3.53 -13.63
N SER A 130 3.26 -3.89 -12.47
CA SER A 130 3.22 -3.05 -11.28
C SER A 130 4.12 -1.83 -11.46
N GLN A 131 3.63 -0.65 -11.06
CA GLN A 131 4.40 0.59 -11.06
C GLN A 131 3.97 1.47 -9.89
N LYS A 132 4.89 2.31 -9.40
CA LYS A 132 4.58 3.34 -8.42
C LYS A 132 3.59 4.34 -9.00
N THR A 133 2.54 4.64 -8.24
CA THR A 133 1.55 5.66 -8.55
C THR A 133 1.23 6.47 -7.29
N ASP A 134 0.94 7.75 -7.44
CA ASP A 134 0.54 8.60 -6.30
C ASP A 134 -0.88 8.27 -5.80
N ALA A 135 -1.70 7.65 -6.65
CA ALA A 135 -3.08 7.28 -6.32
C ALA A 135 -3.19 6.05 -5.41
N HIS A 136 -2.13 5.24 -5.30
CA HIS A 136 -2.17 3.99 -4.55
C HIS A 136 -0.93 3.85 -3.64
N MET A 137 -1.12 4.04 -2.32
CA MET A 137 0.01 4.11 -1.38
C MET A 137 0.91 2.86 -1.37
N TYR A 138 0.34 1.66 -1.56
CA TYR A 138 1.11 0.41 -1.59
C TYR A 138 1.77 0.10 -2.95
N SER A 139 1.71 1.02 -3.92
CA SER A 139 2.23 0.75 -5.27
C SER A 139 3.75 0.97 -5.40
N ASP A 140 4.40 1.63 -4.44
CA ASP A 140 5.86 1.66 -4.36
C ASP A 140 6.36 0.35 -3.70
N LEU A 141 6.65 -0.63 -4.56
CA LEU A 141 7.08 -1.97 -4.15
C LEU A 141 8.57 -2.06 -3.80
N LYS A 142 9.26 -0.92 -3.68
CA LYS A 142 10.65 -0.89 -3.24
C LYS A 142 10.77 -1.49 -1.85
N ILE A 143 11.77 -2.34 -1.66
CA ILE A 143 12.10 -3.01 -0.41
C ILE A 143 13.44 -2.47 0.08
N ARG A 144 13.49 -1.97 1.31
CA ARG A 144 14.72 -1.51 1.98
C ARG A 144 14.74 -1.93 3.46
N PRO A 145 15.90 -2.09 4.10
CA PRO A 145 15.96 -2.23 5.55
C PRO A 145 15.42 -0.98 6.27
N VAL A 146 14.86 -1.14 7.47
CA VAL A 146 14.40 -0.02 8.33
C VAL A 146 15.50 1.00 8.59
N ALA A 147 16.76 0.53 8.62
CA ALA A 147 17.93 1.37 8.82
C ALA A 147 17.92 2.59 7.88
N HIS A 148 17.35 2.53 6.66
CA HIS A 148 17.47 3.66 5.71
C HIS A 148 16.76 4.93 6.14
N LEU A 149 15.86 4.81 7.12
CA LEU A 149 15.23 5.97 7.72
C LEU A 149 16.21 6.83 8.52
N THR A 150 17.38 6.29 8.92
CA THR A 150 18.37 7.05 9.68
C THR A 150 18.93 8.24 8.91
N ASP A 151 18.90 8.18 7.58
CA ASP A 151 19.38 9.25 6.70
C ASP A 151 18.47 10.49 6.75
N ASP A 152 17.21 10.31 7.14
CA ASP A 152 16.15 11.32 7.03
C ASP A 152 15.46 11.64 8.38
N LEU A 153 16.10 11.32 9.52
CA LEU A 153 15.52 11.56 10.87
C LEU A 153 15.29 13.03 11.23
N ALA A 154 15.77 13.97 10.40
CA ALA A 154 15.42 15.38 10.53
C ALA A 154 13.95 15.65 10.18
N ASP A 155 13.32 14.80 9.36
CA ASP A 155 11.87 14.83 9.11
C ASP A 155 11.13 14.23 10.33
N PRO A 156 10.23 14.99 10.98
CA PRO A 156 9.53 14.52 12.17
C PRO A 156 8.64 13.28 11.91
N TYR A 157 8.08 13.12 10.71
CA TYR A 157 7.28 11.94 10.36
C TYR A 157 8.16 10.70 10.22
N VAL A 158 9.33 10.83 9.58
CA VAL A 158 10.32 9.74 9.49
C VAL A 158 10.82 9.38 10.88
N ASN A 159 11.15 10.37 11.71
CA ASN A 159 11.59 10.13 13.08
C ASN A 159 10.51 9.45 13.94
N ALA A 160 9.24 9.83 13.80
CA ALA A 160 8.13 9.18 14.51
C ALA A 160 7.96 7.71 14.09
N ILE A 161 8.01 7.43 12.78
CA ILE A 161 7.98 6.05 12.24
C ILE A 161 9.15 5.23 12.80
N TYR A 162 10.38 5.75 12.72
CA TYR A 162 11.59 5.04 13.14
C TYR A 162 11.58 4.71 14.64
N ASN A 163 10.95 5.55 15.48
CA ASN A 163 10.83 5.33 16.92
C ASN A 163 9.51 4.66 17.36
N THR A 164 8.68 4.21 16.42
CA THR A 164 7.39 3.58 16.74
C THR A 164 7.54 2.34 17.63
N GLY A 165 6.57 2.10 18.50
CA GLY A 165 6.61 0.99 19.45
C GLY A 165 7.79 1.04 20.43
N ASN A 166 8.23 2.25 20.82
CA ASN A 166 9.43 2.47 21.64
C ASN A 166 10.71 1.93 20.97
N GLY A 167 10.83 2.12 19.65
CA GLY A 167 11.99 1.67 18.88
C GLY A 167 12.00 0.18 18.58
N ARG A 168 10.84 -0.47 18.54
CA ARG A 168 10.68 -1.93 18.34
C ARG A 168 11.41 -2.48 17.12
N TRP A 169 11.60 -1.66 16.08
CA TRP A 169 12.10 -2.10 14.77
C TRP A 169 13.47 -1.54 14.41
N LYS A 170 14.19 -0.96 15.38
CA LYS A 170 15.44 -0.21 15.15
C LYS A 170 16.69 -1.08 15.03
N ASP A 171 16.58 -2.35 15.40
CA ASP A 171 17.70 -3.28 15.35
C ASP A 171 18.19 -3.42 13.90
N LEU A 172 19.51 -3.37 13.75
CA LEU A 172 20.18 -3.61 12.47
C LEU A 172 20.08 -5.09 12.10
N LEU A 173 19.94 -5.36 10.80
CA LEU A 173 20.06 -6.71 10.23
C LEU A 173 21.48 -7.26 10.44
N GLY A 174 22.48 -6.36 10.41
CA GLY A 174 23.90 -6.64 10.54
C GLY A 174 24.54 -6.99 9.20
N ASP A 175 25.80 -6.58 9.02
CA ASP A 175 26.54 -6.59 7.73
C ASP A 175 26.57 -7.95 7.00
N GLU A 176 26.45 -9.05 7.74
CA GLU A 176 26.49 -10.39 7.20
C GLU A 176 25.11 -11.00 6.91
N ALA A 177 24.00 -10.35 7.28
CA ALA A 177 22.67 -10.88 6.97
C ALA A 177 22.43 -10.85 5.46
N THR A 178 22.09 -11.99 4.86
CA THR A 178 21.74 -12.06 3.42
C THR A 178 20.25 -12.28 3.31
N ILE A 179 19.52 -11.21 3.02
CA ILE A 179 18.06 -11.24 2.99
C ILE A 179 17.59 -11.70 1.64
N ALA A 180 16.65 -12.64 1.65
CA ALA A 180 15.99 -13.14 0.47
C ALA A 180 14.46 -13.17 0.64
N LEU A 181 13.77 -13.10 -0.49
CA LEU A 181 12.36 -13.46 -0.61
C LEU A 181 12.27 -14.94 -0.93
N GLN A 182 11.51 -15.69 -0.15
CA GLN A 182 11.08 -17.04 -0.52
C GLN A 182 9.65 -16.98 -1.06
N LEU A 183 9.43 -17.51 -2.26
CA LEU A 183 8.09 -17.60 -2.86
C LEU A 183 7.32 -18.75 -2.21
N ILE A 184 6.16 -18.47 -1.63
CA ILE A 184 5.30 -19.44 -0.92
C ILE A 184 4.10 -19.84 -1.75
N ASP A 185 3.53 -18.91 -2.50
CA ASP A 185 2.42 -19.17 -3.42
C ASP A 185 2.34 -18.09 -4.49
N ILE A 186 1.79 -18.42 -5.66
CA ILE A 186 1.57 -17.45 -6.73
C ILE A 186 0.37 -17.83 -7.59
N THR A 187 -0.48 -16.85 -7.88
CA THR A 187 -1.64 -17.05 -8.76
C THR A 187 -1.16 -17.33 -10.19
N PRO A 188 -1.70 -18.37 -10.88
CA PRO A 188 -1.37 -18.62 -12.28
C PRO A 188 -1.56 -17.38 -13.16
N GLY A 189 -0.57 -17.08 -13.99
CA GLY A 189 -0.55 -15.90 -14.86
C GLY A 189 0.08 -14.65 -14.23
N LEU A 190 0.38 -14.66 -12.93
CA LEU A 190 1.24 -13.65 -12.30
C LEU A 190 2.70 -14.09 -12.39
N THR A 191 3.58 -13.15 -12.75
CA THR A 191 5.02 -13.34 -12.81
C THR A 191 5.73 -12.27 -12.01
N VAL A 192 6.90 -12.59 -11.48
CA VAL A 192 7.73 -11.67 -10.70
C VAL A 192 9.11 -11.60 -11.32
N THR A 193 9.51 -10.40 -11.72
CA THR A 193 10.70 -10.14 -12.52
C THR A 193 11.54 -9.02 -11.92
N ASP A 194 12.80 -8.92 -12.32
CA ASP A 194 13.59 -7.69 -12.15
C ASP A 194 13.21 -6.62 -13.19
N ALA A 195 13.86 -5.45 -13.13
CA ALA A 195 13.62 -4.36 -14.06
C ALA A 195 14.02 -4.68 -15.53
N SER A 196 14.82 -5.73 -15.75
CA SER A 196 15.21 -6.20 -17.08
C SER A 196 14.24 -7.26 -17.65
N GLY A 197 13.20 -7.63 -16.88
CA GLY A 197 12.22 -8.64 -17.25
C GLY A 197 12.69 -10.08 -17.01
N ILE A 198 13.78 -10.28 -16.25
CA ILE A 198 14.27 -11.61 -15.89
C ILE A 198 13.43 -12.15 -14.73
N ASN A 199 12.91 -13.37 -14.88
CA ASN A 199 12.15 -14.04 -13.82
C ASN A 199 13.01 -14.26 -12.57
N LEU A 200 12.45 -13.91 -11.41
CA LEU A 200 13.12 -14.06 -10.11
C LEU A 200 12.94 -15.46 -9.52
N PHE A 201 11.85 -16.15 -9.87
CA PHE A 201 11.47 -17.45 -9.32
C PHE A 201 11.06 -18.39 -10.47
N ASN A 202 11.49 -19.65 -10.39
CA ASN A 202 11.10 -20.69 -11.35
C ASN A 202 9.99 -21.59 -10.79
N ALA A 203 9.92 -21.73 -9.46
CA ALA A 203 8.94 -22.54 -8.76
C ALA A 203 8.60 -21.98 -7.37
N VAL A 204 7.49 -22.44 -6.80
CA VAL A 204 7.18 -22.24 -5.38
C VAL A 204 8.27 -22.89 -4.52
N ASN A 205 8.59 -22.23 -3.40
CA ASN A 205 9.71 -22.45 -2.48
C ASN A 205 11.08 -21.96 -2.97
N ASP A 206 11.19 -21.45 -4.20
CA ASP A 206 12.41 -20.77 -4.63
C ASP A 206 12.68 -19.54 -3.76
N THR A 207 13.97 -19.26 -3.59
CA THR A 207 14.47 -18.14 -2.80
C THR A 207 15.32 -17.23 -3.71
N TYR A 208 15.08 -15.93 -3.64
CA TYR A 208 15.81 -14.91 -4.40
C TYR A 208 16.41 -13.88 -3.45
N VAL A 209 17.74 -13.73 -3.47
CA VAL A 209 18.45 -12.76 -2.62
C VAL A 209 18.14 -11.34 -3.09
N ILE A 210 17.63 -10.53 -2.18
CA ILE A 210 17.25 -9.13 -2.45
C ILE A 210 18.26 -8.12 -1.92
N GLY A 211 19.18 -8.54 -1.05
CA GLY A 211 20.26 -7.71 -0.57
C GLY A 211 21.00 -8.29 0.63
N GLN A 212 22.04 -7.58 1.05
CA GLN A 212 22.87 -7.93 2.19
C GLN A 212 23.01 -6.73 3.12
N GLY A 213 23.00 -6.99 4.43
CA GLY A 213 23.20 -6.00 5.47
C GLY A 213 22.09 -4.95 5.54
N ASP A 214 22.43 -3.80 6.11
CA ASP A 214 21.48 -2.73 6.41
C ASP A 214 21.23 -1.78 5.23
N TRP A 215 22.08 -1.85 4.19
CA TRP A 215 22.11 -0.88 3.09
C TRP A 215 21.89 -1.53 1.73
N PHE A 216 20.65 -1.96 1.47
CA PHE A 216 20.22 -2.39 0.14
C PHE A 216 18.90 -1.76 -0.28
N ALA A 217 18.64 -1.83 -1.59
CA ALA A 217 17.34 -1.52 -2.16
C ALA A 217 17.03 -2.53 -3.27
N PHE A 218 15.81 -3.04 -3.26
CA PHE A 218 15.33 -3.97 -4.26
C PHE A 218 13.93 -3.55 -4.73
N THR A 219 13.59 -3.75 -6.00
CA THR A 219 12.25 -3.41 -6.51
C THR A 219 11.84 -4.47 -7.53
N PRO A 220 10.99 -5.43 -7.14
CA PRO A 220 10.45 -6.40 -8.08
C PRO A 220 9.40 -5.75 -8.99
N VAL A 221 9.25 -6.30 -10.18
CA VAL A 221 8.16 -6.00 -11.10
C VAL A 221 7.23 -7.20 -11.18
N PHE A 222 5.98 -7.01 -10.76
CA PHE A 222 4.92 -7.98 -10.92
C PHE A 222 4.24 -7.77 -12.26
N SER A 223 3.96 -8.83 -13.00
CA SER A 223 3.29 -8.70 -14.29
C SER A 223 2.38 -9.86 -14.65
N THR A 224 1.35 -9.55 -15.44
CA THR A 224 0.52 -10.52 -16.15
C THR A 224 0.64 -10.31 -17.65
N ASP A 225 0.09 -11.22 -18.45
CA ASP A 225 -0.14 -10.94 -19.87
C ASP A 225 -1.05 -9.71 -20.04
N GLY A 226 -0.89 -8.99 -21.15
CA GLY A 226 -1.61 -7.74 -21.43
C GLY A 226 -3.13 -7.93 -21.55
N ASN A 227 -3.54 -9.10 -22.05
CA ASN A 227 -4.94 -9.52 -22.17
C ASN A 227 -5.40 -10.44 -21.03
N ALA A 228 -4.66 -10.48 -19.91
CA ALA A 228 -5.03 -11.31 -18.77
C ALA A 228 -6.46 -10.99 -18.30
N PRO A 229 -7.26 -12.01 -17.92
CA PRO A 229 -8.58 -11.79 -17.36
C PRO A 229 -8.57 -10.81 -16.19
N LEU A 230 -9.60 -9.98 -16.08
CA LEU A 230 -9.77 -9.15 -14.89
C LEU A 230 -9.99 -10.05 -13.67
N GLY A 231 -9.23 -9.80 -12.61
CA GLY A 231 -9.30 -10.55 -11.36
C GLY A 231 -8.13 -10.18 -10.45
N THR A 232 -8.18 -10.69 -9.22
CA THR A 232 -7.07 -10.53 -8.27
C THR A 232 -6.02 -11.59 -8.53
N TYR A 233 -4.78 -11.15 -8.69
CA TYR A 233 -3.59 -11.97 -8.79
C TYR A 233 -2.73 -11.74 -7.56
N SER A 234 -2.40 -12.79 -6.84
CA SER A 234 -1.65 -12.70 -5.59
C SER A 234 -0.33 -13.45 -5.68
N ALA A 235 0.69 -12.92 -5.02
CA ALA A 235 1.93 -13.63 -4.72
C ALA A 235 2.20 -13.56 -3.21
N THR A 236 2.50 -14.71 -2.61
CA THR A 236 2.77 -14.85 -1.18
C THR A 236 4.24 -15.16 -0.96
N PHE A 237 4.87 -14.44 -0.04
CA PHE A 237 6.29 -14.57 0.28
C PHE A 237 6.51 -14.69 1.78
N ARG A 238 7.75 -15.02 2.15
CA ARG A 238 8.34 -14.72 3.46
C ARG A 238 9.77 -14.21 3.29
N PHE A 239 10.24 -13.40 4.24
CA PHE A 239 11.66 -13.04 4.32
C PHE A 239 12.45 -14.12 5.05
N VAL A 240 13.64 -14.42 4.53
CA VAL A 240 14.60 -15.36 5.13
C VAL A 240 16.00 -14.75 5.12
N ASP A 241 16.78 -14.99 6.17
CA ASP A 241 18.24 -14.79 6.14
C ASP A 241 18.87 -16.11 5.66
N THR A 242 19.57 -16.07 4.53
CA THR A 242 20.17 -17.27 3.92
C THR A 242 21.63 -17.46 4.31
N ASN A 243 22.24 -16.54 5.07
CA ASN A 243 23.64 -16.64 5.40
C ASN A 243 23.89 -17.59 6.59
N THR A 244 24.47 -18.75 6.29
CA THR A 244 24.94 -19.76 7.26
C THR A 244 26.47 -19.86 7.33
N ALA A 245 27.19 -18.98 6.63
CA ALA A 245 28.65 -18.99 6.62
C ALA A 245 29.22 -18.72 8.02
N ASN A 246 30.45 -19.20 8.25
CA ASN A 246 31.22 -18.96 9.47
C ASN A 246 30.52 -19.37 10.80
N GLY A 247 29.56 -20.30 10.74
CA GLY A 247 28.83 -20.77 11.93
C GLY A 247 27.80 -19.77 12.46
N ARG A 248 27.45 -18.74 11.67
CA ARG A 248 26.37 -17.78 11.98
C ARG A 248 25.03 -18.51 12.07
N THR A 249 24.23 -18.14 13.05
CA THR A 249 22.80 -18.49 13.08
C THR A 249 22.04 -17.42 12.30
N PRO A 250 21.33 -17.78 11.22
CA PRO A 250 20.54 -16.82 10.47
C PRO A 250 19.46 -16.17 11.32
N LEU A 251 19.06 -14.94 10.98
CA LEU A 251 17.87 -14.31 11.54
C LEU A 251 16.65 -15.21 11.32
N LEU A 252 15.75 -15.24 12.30
CA LEU A 252 14.54 -16.05 12.20
C LEU A 252 13.64 -15.50 11.08
N PRO A 253 12.98 -16.38 10.29
CA PRO A 253 12.18 -15.96 9.16
C PRO A 253 10.94 -15.20 9.61
N SER A 254 10.44 -14.34 8.72
CA SER A 254 9.17 -13.66 8.93
C SER A 254 8.00 -14.64 8.83
N GLY A 255 6.82 -14.20 9.27
CA GLY A 255 5.57 -14.81 8.83
C GLY A 255 5.39 -14.65 7.31
N THR A 256 4.38 -15.29 6.75
CA THR A 256 4.07 -15.10 5.33
C THR A 256 3.27 -13.82 5.13
N PHE A 257 3.45 -13.17 3.97
CA PHE A 257 2.68 -12.02 3.53
C PHE A 257 2.34 -12.11 2.05
N SER A 258 1.18 -11.60 1.65
CA SER A 258 0.73 -11.58 0.25
C SER A 258 0.73 -10.17 -0.33
N LEU A 259 1.05 -10.05 -1.61
CA LEU A 259 0.84 -8.84 -2.40
C LEU A 259 -0.22 -9.14 -3.45
N ASP A 260 -1.26 -8.31 -3.49
CA ASP A 260 -2.42 -8.49 -4.35
C ASP A 260 -2.44 -7.45 -5.47
N PHE A 261 -2.66 -7.93 -6.68
CA PHE A 261 -2.60 -7.15 -7.91
C PHE A 261 -3.86 -7.32 -8.76
N GLN A 262 -4.15 -6.33 -9.58
CA GLN A 262 -5.22 -6.43 -10.57
C GLN A 262 -4.88 -5.63 -11.83
N PRO A 263 -4.98 -6.23 -13.04
CA PRO A 263 -4.88 -5.49 -14.29
C PRO A 263 -5.91 -4.38 -14.39
N VAL A 264 -5.49 -3.18 -14.79
CA VAL A 264 -6.44 -2.10 -15.11
C VAL A 264 -7.09 -2.36 -16.48
N PRO A 265 -8.39 -2.12 -16.66
CA PRO A 265 -9.03 -2.27 -17.97
C PRO A 265 -8.40 -1.32 -18.99
N GLU A 266 -8.14 -1.80 -20.21
CA GLU A 266 -7.48 -1.02 -21.29
C GLU A 266 -8.18 0.33 -21.59
N SER A 267 -9.50 0.43 -21.37
CA SER A 267 -10.27 1.68 -21.59
C SER A 267 -10.01 2.78 -20.56
N SER A 268 -9.27 2.50 -19.48
CA SER A 268 -8.89 3.50 -18.47
C SER A 268 -7.62 4.28 -18.83
N THR A 269 -6.98 3.97 -19.97
CA THR A 269 -5.79 4.66 -20.47
C THR A 269 -6.11 5.79 -21.47
N LEU A 270 -7.24 6.48 -21.29
CA LEU A 270 -7.45 7.77 -21.97
C LEU A 270 -6.67 8.87 -21.22
N PRO A 271 -5.75 9.60 -21.87
CA PRO A 271 -5.23 10.84 -21.30
C PRO A 271 -6.37 11.87 -21.33
N GLY A 272 -7.20 11.89 -20.29
CA GLY A 272 -8.22 12.91 -20.07
C GLY A 272 -9.59 12.39 -19.66
N ILE A 273 -10.03 12.89 -18.51
CA ILE A 273 -11.42 13.01 -18.01
C ILE A 273 -12.00 11.78 -17.33
N VAL A 274 -12.11 11.84 -16.00
CA VAL A 274 -13.34 11.44 -15.30
C VAL A 274 -13.69 12.53 -14.28
N LEU A 275 -14.44 13.54 -14.73
CA LEU A 275 -15.39 14.26 -13.90
C LEU A 275 -16.67 13.42 -13.92
N LEU A 276 -16.98 12.73 -12.82
CA LEU A 276 -18.24 12.00 -12.63
C LEU A 276 -19.40 13.01 -12.54
N GLY A 277 -19.93 13.41 -13.70
CA GLY A 277 -21.21 14.10 -13.83
C GLY A 277 -22.30 13.09 -14.14
N SER A 278 -22.95 12.56 -13.11
CA SER A 278 -24.21 11.81 -13.27
C SER A 278 -25.35 12.78 -13.56
N LEU A 279 -25.52 13.12 -14.85
CA LEU A 279 -26.81 13.54 -15.38
C LEU A 279 -27.71 12.32 -15.46
N GLY A 280 -28.86 12.37 -14.79
CA GLY A 280 -29.92 11.39 -15.06
C GLY A 280 -31.03 11.39 -14.03
N LEU A 281 -31.91 12.39 -14.06
CA LEU A 281 -33.33 12.20 -13.74
C LEU A 281 -34.17 13.09 -14.66
N LEU A 282 -34.61 12.48 -15.75
CA LEU A 282 -35.75 12.90 -16.56
C LEU A 282 -37.04 12.70 -15.75
N GLY A 283 -37.89 13.72 -15.69
CA GLY A 283 -39.27 13.62 -15.20
C GLY A 283 -40.10 14.74 -15.79
N GLY A 284 -40.85 14.46 -16.85
CA GLY A 284 -41.60 15.45 -17.62
C GLY A 284 -42.83 16.03 -16.92
N VAL A 285 -43.48 17.01 -17.58
CA VAL A 285 -44.93 17.06 -17.88
C VAL A 285 -45.34 18.43 -18.47
N LYS A 286 -45.92 18.35 -19.67
CA LYS A 286 -46.97 19.16 -20.32
C LYS A 286 -46.81 20.69 -20.52
N ARG A 287 -46.69 21.01 -21.81
CA ARG A 287 -46.98 22.28 -22.49
C ARG A 287 -48.47 22.67 -22.30
N GLN A 288 -48.77 23.79 -21.62
CA GLN A 288 -50.10 24.40 -21.64
C GLN A 288 -50.14 25.53 -22.68
N LYS A 289 -51.03 25.39 -23.67
CA LYS A 289 -51.44 26.47 -24.58
C LYS A 289 -52.24 27.51 -23.78
N LYS A 290 -51.80 28.78 -23.79
CA LYS A 290 -52.62 29.90 -23.35
C LYS A 290 -53.46 30.38 -24.55
N LYS A 291 -54.77 30.18 -24.50
CA LYS A 291 -55.75 30.81 -25.39
C LYS A 291 -56.78 31.47 -24.49
N ASN A 292 -56.68 32.79 -24.31
CA ASN A 292 -57.77 33.58 -23.75
C ASN A 292 -58.30 34.51 -24.82
N SER A 293 -59.58 34.32 -25.12
CA SER A 293 -60.45 35.16 -25.91
C SER A 293 -60.77 36.47 -25.17
N ARG A 294 -60.54 37.59 -25.84
CA ARG A 294 -61.49 38.66 -26.21
C ARG A 294 -60.71 39.95 -26.42
#